data_AF-A0A1G9Z2Y7-F1
#
_entry.id   AF-A0A1G9Z2Y7-F1
#
_cell.length_a   1.000
_cell.length_b   1.000
_cell.length_c   1.000
_cell.angle_alpha   90.00
_cell.angle_beta   90.00
_cell.angle_gamma   90.00
#
_symmetry.space_group_name_H-M   'P 1'
#
loop_
_entity.id
_entity.type
_entity.pdbx_description
1 polymer ?
#
loop_
_entity_poly.entity_id
_entity_poly.type
_entity_poly.pdbx_seq_one_letter_code
_entity_poly.pdbx_strand_id
1 'polypeptide(L)' 'MIKTGLEIVRQHKEYEEKIAELSDAVVRLEEYNYTKSILRDELSKLRADLQFLEDTRFKPLDPIVIHTSLLGGKS' A
#
# COMPACT_ATOMS: atom_id res chain seq x y z
N MET A 1 12.28 7.23 6.83
CA MET A 1 12.70 7.64 5.48
C MET A 1 11.42 7.85 4.67
N ILE A 2 11.16 9.07 4.18
CA ILE A 2 9.92 9.40 3.45
C ILE A 2 10.08 8.87 2.02
N LYS A 3 9.19 7.97 1.58
CA LYS A 3 9.16 7.48 0.20
C LYS A 3 8.44 8.50 -0.69
N THR A 4 8.96 8.73 -1.88
CA THR A 4 8.34 9.58 -2.90
C THR A 4 7.08 8.92 -3.46
N GLY A 5 6.16 9.71 -4.02
CA GLY A 5 4.93 9.20 -4.62
C GLY A 5 5.17 8.15 -5.70
N LEU A 6 6.23 8.29 -6.50
CA LEU A 6 6.63 7.34 -7.54
C LEU A 6 7.13 6.01 -6.95
N GLU A 7 7.93 6.06 -5.88
CA GLU A 7 8.41 4.86 -5.19
C GLU A 7 7.25 4.06 -4.60
N ILE A 8 6.23 4.74 -4.08
CA ILE A 8 5.00 4.09 -3.60
C ILE A 8 4.25 3.43 -4.77
N VAL A 9 4.28 3.98 -6.01
CA VAL A 9 3.56 3.37 -7.17
C VAL A 9 4.29 2.11 -7.56
N ARG A 10 5.62 2.20 -7.65
CA ARG A 10 6.47 1.07 -8.00
C ARG A 10 6.31 -0.06 -6.97
N GLN A 11 6.32 0.27 -5.69
CA GLN A 11 6.16 -0.71 -4.62
C GLN A 11 4.77 -1.37 -4.62
N HIS A 12 3.71 -0.61 -4.90
CA HIS A 12 2.35 -1.15 -5.06
C HIS A 12 2.31 -2.18 -6.19
N LYS A 13 2.85 -1.85 -7.36
CA LYS A 13 2.94 -2.77 -8.51
C LYS A 13 3.77 -4.02 -8.20
N GLU A 14 4.91 -3.85 -7.53
CA GLU A 14 5.76 -4.98 -7.10
C GLU A 14 5.02 -5.93 -6.14
N TYR A 15 4.15 -5.41 -5.27
CA TYR A 15 3.30 -6.23 -4.40
C TYR A 15 2.20 -6.96 -5.16
N GLU A 16 1.53 -6.30 -6.11
CA GLU A 16 0.53 -6.96 -6.97
C GLU A 16 1.13 -8.13 -7.76
N GLU A 17 2.31 -7.92 -8.37
CA GLU A 17 3.03 -8.95 -9.13
C GLU A 17 3.38 -10.16 -8.24
N LYS A 18 3.93 -9.91 -7.03
CA LYS A 18 4.28 -10.97 -6.08
C LYS A 18 3.05 -11.72 -5.55
N ILE A 19 1.95 -11.01 -5.29
CA ILE A 19 0.70 -11.64 -4.85
C ILE A 19 0.16 -12.57 -5.95
N ALA A 20 0.21 -12.15 -7.21
CA ALA A 20 -0.22 -12.97 -8.34
C ALA A 20 0.64 -14.25 -8.45
N GLU A 21 1.97 -14.13 -8.38
CA GLU A 21 2.91 -15.25 -8.43
C GLU A 21 2.67 -16.25 -7.28
N LEU A 22 2.57 -15.74 -6.04
CA LEU A 22 2.34 -16.59 -4.86
C LEU A 22 0.96 -17.25 -4.87
N SER A 23 -0.06 -16.56 -5.36
CA SER A 23 -1.41 -17.13 -5.51
C SER A 23 -1.40 -18.32 -6.47
N ASP A 24 -0.72 -18.17 -7.61
CA ASP A 24 -0.55 -19.24 -8.61
C ASP A 24 0.28 -20.41 -8.05
N ALA A 25 1.36 -20.12 -7.31
CA ALA A 25 2.16 -21.14 -6.64
C ALA A 25 1.36 -21.94 -5.59
N VAL A 26 0.52 -21.28 -4.79
CA VAL A 26 -0.35 -21.95 -3.79
C VAL A 26 -1.36 -22.89 -4.44
N VAL A 27 -1.87 -22.54 -5.62
CA VAL A 27 -2.79 -23.40 -6.39
C VAL A 27 -2.06 -24.63 -6.94
N ARG A 28 -0.86 -24.45 -7.48
CA ARG A 28 -0.05 -25.55 -8.06
C ARG A 28 0.49 -26.54 -7.03
N LEU A 29 0.67 -26.13 -5.78
CA LEU A 29 1.29 -26.94 -4.71
C LEU A 29 0.25 -27.74 -3.90
N GLU A 30 -0.72 -28.35 -4.58
CA GLU A 30 -1.87 -28.99 -3.94
C GLU A 30 -1.48 -30.12 -2.96
N GLU A 31 -0.37 -30.82 -3.22
CA GLU A 31 0.12 -31.95 -2.42
C GLU A 31 1.10 -31.57 -1.28
N TYR A 32 1.61 -30.33 -1.23
CA TYR A 32 2.65 -29.92 -0.27
C TYR A 32 2.08 -29.05 0.85
N ASN A 33 1.43 -29.68 1.84
CA ASN A 33 0.71 -28.98 2.91
C ASN A 33 1.54 -27.96 3.70
N TYR A 34 2.80 -28.28 4.02
CA TYR A 34 3.69 -27.36 4.76
C TYR A 34 4.16 -26.17 3.91
N THR A 35 4.59 -26.42 2.67
CA THR A 35 4.98 -25.35 1.75
C THR A 35 3.80 -24.43 1.44
N LYS A 36 2.60 -25.01 1.30
CA LYS A 36 1.36 -24.28 1.07
C LYS A 36 0.97 -23.40 2.26
N SER A 37 1.20 -23.84 3.51
CA SER A 37 0.92 -23.00 4.68
C SER A 37 1.85 -21.79 4.74
N ILE A 38 3.16 -22.00 4.51
CA ILE A 38 4.13 -20.89 4.47
C ILE A 38 3.78 -19.88 3.38
N LEU A 39 3.46 -20.36 2.17
CA LEU A 39 3.09 -19.47 1.06
C LEU A 39 1.80 -18.70 1.36
N ARG A 40 0.83 -19.32 2.03
CA ARG A 40 -0.39 -18.62 2.48
C ARG A 40 -0.11 -17.55 3.52
N ASP A 41 0.77 -17.82 4.48
CA ASP A 41 1.17 -16.85 5.49
C ASP A 41 1.86 -15.65 4.84
N GLU A 42 2.76 -15.91 3.89
CA GLU A 42 3.48 -14.85 3.18
C GLU A 42 2.55 -14.02 2.28
N LEU A 43 1.60 -14.68 1.61
CA LEU A 43 0.56 -14.04 0.82
C LEU A 43 -0.35 -13.16 1.70
N SER A 44 -0.68 -13.62 2.92
CA SER A 44 -1.43 -12.84 3.90
C SER A 44 -0.68 -11.59 4.34
N LYS A 45 0.64 -11.67 4.57
CA LYS A 45 1.47 -10.51 4.91
C LYS A 45 1.55 -9.51 3.76
N LEU A 46 1.80 -9.98 2.53
CA LEU A 46 1.86 -9.12 1.35
C LEU A 46 0.54 -8.38 1.09
N ARG A 47 -0.61 -9.03 1.33
CA ARG A 47 -1.91 -8.38 1.27
C ARG A 47 -2.09 -7.30 2.34
N ALA A 48 -1.63 -7.57 3.57
CA ALA A 48 -1.68 -6.60 4.65
C ALA A 48 -0.75 -5.39 4.37
N ASP A 49 0.44 -5.63 3.84
CA ASP A 49 1.39 -4.59 3.46
C ASP A 49 0.86 -3.73 2.29
N LEU A 50 0.19 -4.36 1.31
CA LEU A 50 -0.48 -3.65 0.22
C LEU A 50 -1.60 -2.77 0.74
N GLN A 51 -2.46 -3.30 1.62
CA GLN A 51 -3.53 -2.53 2.26
C GLN A 51 -2.97 -1.33 3.03
N PHE A 52 -1.91 -1.54 3.82
CA PHE A 52 -1.24 -0.45 4.54
C PHE A 52 -0.68 0.61 3.59
N LEU A 53 -0.10 0.19 2.47
CA LEU A 53 0.42 1.10 1.45
C LEU A 53 -0.71 1.93 0.81
N GLU A 54 -1.87 1.32 0.55
CA GLU A 54 -3.06 2.00 0.03
C GLU A 54 -3.65 2.98 1.05
N ASP A 55 -3.68 2.61 2.33
CA ASP A 55 -4.12 3.48 3.43
C ASP A 55 -3.23 4.73 3.57
N THR A 56 -1.93 4.61 3.28
CA THR A 56 -1.03 5.79 3.27
C THR A 56 -1.28 6.73 2.10
N ARG A 57 -2.01 6.30 1.06
CA ARG A 57 -2.08 7.01 -0.21
C ARG A 57 -3.33 7.87 -0.42
N PHE A 58 -4.28 7.86 0.51
CA PHE A 58 -5.57 8.55 0.29
C PHE A 58 -6.26 9.02 1.57
N LYS A 59 -5.52 9.61 2.53
CA LYS A 59 -6.18 10.64 3.35
C LYS A 59 -6.12 11.94 2.56
N PRO A 60 -7.26 12.47 2.04
CA PRO A 60 -7.27 13.85 1.58
C PRO A 60 -6.69 14.67 2.73
N LEU A 61 -5.59 15.38 2.46
CA LEU A 61 -5.14 16.41 3.37
C LEU A 61 -6.34 17.32 3.57
N ASP A 62 -6.83 17.42 4.80
CA ASP A 62 -7.87 18.39 5.12
C ASP A 62 -7.44 19.73 4.52
N PRO A 63 -8.32 20.41 3.77
CA PRO A 63 -7.95 21.63 3.11
C PRO A 63 -7.36 22.58 4.15
N ILE A 64 -6.10 22.96 3.96
CA ILE A 64 -5.46 23.98 4.79
C ILE A 64 -6.19 25.28 4.47
N VAL A 65 -7.17 25.63 5.31
CA VAL A 65 -7.82 26.92 5.27
C VAL A 65 -6.77 27.93 5.72
N ILE A 66 -6.11 28.56 4.75
CA ILE A 66 -5.30 29.75 5.02
C ILE A 66 -6.32 30.82 5.42
N HIS A 67 -6.53 30.99 6.73
CA HIS A 67 -7.17 32.18 7.23
C HIS A 67 -6.29 33.33 6.78
N THR A 68 -6.78 34.14 5.84
CA THR A 68 -6.21 35.45 5.55
C THR A 68 -6.32 36.25 6.85
N SER A 69 -5.30 36.14 7.72
CA SER A 69 -5.13 37.05 8.84
C SER A 69 -5.04 38.43 8.22
N LEU A 70 -6.17 39.15 8.31
CA LEU A 70 -6.25 40.60 8.37
C LEU A 70 -5.09 41.29 7.66
N LEU A 71 -5.01 41.14 6.33
CA LEU A 71 -4.38 42.17 5.50
C LEU A 71 -5.28 43.38 5.68
N GLY A 72 -4.91 44.18 6.68
CA GLY A 72 -5.69 45.23 7.29
C GLY A 72 -6.39 46.07 6.24
N GLY A 73 -7.72 46.03 6.28
CA GLY A 73 -8.52 47.01 5.60
C GLY A 73 -8.19 48.41 6.12
N LYS A 74 -7.94 49.31 5.17
CA LYS A 74 -8.11 50.77 5.22
C LYS A 74 -7.37 51.52 6.34
N SER A 75 -6.40 52.33 5.92
CA SER A 75 -6.62 53.78 5.89
C SER A 75 -6.09 54.37 4.59
#